data_AF-A0A485KV53-F1
#
_entry.id   AF-A0A485KV53-F1
#
_cell.length_a   1.000
_cell.length_b   1.000
_cell.length_c   1.000
_cell.angle_alpha   90.00
_cell.angle_beta   90.00
_cell.angle_gamma   90.00
#
_symmetry.space_group_name_H-M   'P 1'
#
loop_
_entity.id
_entity.type
_entity.pdbx_description
1 polymer ?
#
loop_
_entity_poly.entity_id
_entity_poly.type
_entity_poly.pdbx_seq_one_letter_code
_entity_poly.pdbx_strand_id
1 'polypeptide(L)'
;MKHSVISTLRDALMTVNPWRRCELPILGIAKTSTSTCQACQEAISSGTIRVGIIFHHVNGNISVDWHHLTCCETPATLPEVEGYELLGEQDKEVLHHWIQSCV
;
A
#
# COMPACT_ATOMS: atom_id res chain seq x y z
N MET A 1 45.15 7.33 34.37
CA MET A 1 45.03 8.40 33.37
C MET A 1 44.66 7.78 32.04
N LYS A 2 43.49 8.16 31.48
CA LYS A 2 43.01 7.99 30.08
C LYS A 2 42.79 6.52 29.62
N HIS A 3 41.62 5.94 29.88
CA HIS A 3 40.39 5.92 29.05
C HIS A 3 40.47 5.03 27.80
N SER A 4 39.70 3.93 27.77
CA SER A 4 38.59 3.76 26.82
C SER A 4 37.81 2.49 27.17
N VAL A 5 36.60 2.66 27.72
CA VAL A 5 35.59 1.63 27.93
C VAL A 5 34.39 2.00 27.07
N ILE A 6 34.30 1.46 25.85
CA ILE A 6 33.07 1.34 25.03
C ILE A 6 33.29 0.07 24.19
N SER A 7 32.95 -1.10 24.74
CA SER A 7 31.65 -1.78 24.66
C SER A 7 31.60 -2.79 23.50
N THR A 8 31.73 -4.05 23.89
CA THR A 8 30.78 -5.13 23.57
C THR A 8 30.49 -5.41 22.10
N LEU A 9 31.03 -6.53 21.63
CA LEU A 9 30.44 -7.40 20.60
C LEU A 9 28.91 -7.47 20.76
N ARG A 10 28.14 -6.96 19.78
CA ARG A 10 26.70 -7.19 19.51
C ARG A 10 26.34 -6.25 18.35
N ASP A 11 25.74 -6.59 17.22
CA ASP A 11 25.15 -7.79 16.66
C ASP A 11 25.06 -7.53 15.16
N ALA A 12 25.28 -8.55 14.34
CA ALA A 12 24.95 -8.52 12.92
C ALA A 12 23.46 -8.24 12.72
N LEU A 13 23.02 -7.10 12.16
CA LEU A 13 21.60 -6.87 11.89
C LEU A 13 21.35 -6.04 10.63
N MET A 14 21.22 -6.78 9.53
CA MET A 14 20.31 -6.55 8.41
C MET A 14 20.55 -5.31 7.53
N THR A 15 20.70 -5.58 6.24
CA THR A 15 20.30 -4.68 5.16
C THR A 15 18.85 -4.23 5.39
N VAL A 16 18.65 -3.21 6.22
CA VAL A 16 17.32 -2.64 6.46
C VAL A 16 16.82 -2.13 5.11
N ASN A 17 15.71 -2.70 4.63
CA ASN A 17 15.08 -2.25 3.41
C ASN A 17 14.89 -0.73 3.50
N PRO A 18 15.45 0.07 2.58
CA PRO A 18 15.38 1.52 2.68
C PRO A 18 13.97 2.06 2.40
N TRP A 19 13.05 1.21 1.94
CA TRP A 19 11.64 1.50 1.80
C TRP A 19 10.86 1.09 3.05
N ARG A 20 10.16 2.05 3.65
CA ARG A 20 9.20 1.82 4.72
C ARG A 20 7.79 1.85 4.16
N ARG A 21 7.05 0.77 4.36
CA ARG A 21 5.62 0.68 4.06
C ARG A 21 4.83 1.59 5.01
N CYS A 22 3.89 2.37 4.50
CA CYS A 22 2.90 3.09 5.30
C CYS A 22 1.85 2.11 5.84
N GLU A 23 1.34 2.36 7.04
CA GLU A 23 0.46 1.40 7.76
C GLU A 23 -0.88 1.15 7.06
N LEU A 24 -1.47 2.20 6.48
CA LEU A 24 -2.76 2.12 5.81
C LEU A 24 -2.60 2.29 4.29
N PRO A 25 -3.33 1.50 3.48
CA PRO A 25 -3.38 1.70 2.05
C PRO A 25 -4.18 2.97 1.72
N ILE A 26 -4.16 3.35 0.44
CA ILE A 26 -5.02 4.39 -0.13
C ILE A 26 -5.92 3.81 -1.21
N LEU A 27 -7.05 4.46 -1.47
CA LEU A 27 -7.93 4.16 -2.59
C LEU A 27 -7.79 5.19 -3.71
N GLY A 28 -8.07 4.75 -4.93
CA GLY A 28 -8.23 5.66 -6.05
C GLY A 28 -8.85 5.01 -7.27
N ILE A 29 -9.31 5.85 -8.19
CA ILE A 29 -9.74 5.42 -9.53
C ILE A 29 -8.55 5.46 -10.48
N ALA A 30 -8.33 4.36 -11.21
CA ALA A 30 -7.33 4.30 -12.25
C ALA A 30 -7.68 5.28 -13.38
N LYS A 31 -6.88 6.34 -13.56
CA LYS A 31 -7.09 7.34 -14.63
C LYS A 31 -6.72 6.81 -16.02
N THR A 32 -5.88 5.80 -16.07
CA THR A 32 -5.36 5.14 -17.27
C THR A 32 -5.13 3.66 -16.96
N SER A 33 -4.99 2.83 -18.00
CA SER A 33 -4.66 1.41 -17.88
C SER A 33 -3.16 1.10 -17.80
N THR A 34 -2.36 2.04 -17.28
CA THR A 34 -0.89 1.93 -17.27
C THR A 34 -0.32 1.36 -15.97
N SER A 35 -1.11 1.33 -14.89
CA SER A 35 -0.68 0.68 -13.64
C SER A 35 -0.86 -0.84 -13.72
N THR A 36 0.11 -1.59 -13.21
CA THR A 36 0.09 -3.06 -13.11
C THR A 36 -0.13 -3.47 -11.67
N CYS A 37 -1.04 -4.43 -11.44
CA CYS A 37 -1.28 -4.96 -10.11
C CYS A 37 -0.07 -5.76 -9.62
N GLN A 38 0.47 -5.41 -8.45
CA GLN A 38 1.66 -6.09 -7.91
C GLN A 38 1.39 -7.49 -7.33
N ALA A 39 0.12 -7.89 -7.17
CA ALA A 39 -0.25 -9.24 -6.73
C ALA A 39 -0.41 -10.23 -7.90
N CYS A 40 -1.18 -9.87 -8.94
CA CYS A 40 -1.46 -10.77 -10.07
C CYS A 40 -0.63 -10.47 -11.33
N GLN A 41 0.10 -9.35 -11.37
CA GLN A 41 0.91 -8.89 -12.51
C GLN A 41 0.11 -8.57 -13.79
N GLU A 42 -1.21 -8.39 -13.67
CA GLU A 42 -2.08 -7.95 -14.77
C GLU A 42 -2.32 -6.43 -14.73
N ALA A 43 -2.69 -5.86 -15.88
CA ALA A 43 -3.00 -4.44 -15.99
C ALA A 43 -4.26 -4.08 -15.19
N ILE A 44 -4.26 -2.90 -14.56
CA ILE A 44 -5.44 -2.35 -13.88
C ILE A 44 -6.18 -1.46 -14.88
N SER A 45 -7.42 -1.81 -15.19
CA SER A 45 -8.24 -1.10 -16.18
C SER A 45 -8.56 0.33 -15.76
N SER A 46 -8.55 1.25 -16.73
CA SER A 46 -9.00 2.63 -16.52
C SER A 46 -10.44 2.66 -16.02
N GLY A 47 -10.75 3.58 -15.11
CA GLY A 47 -12.07 3.74 -14.50
C GLY A 47 -12.39 2.74 -13.39
N THR A 48 -11.46 1.85 -13.01
CA THR A 48 -11.68 0.89 -11.92
C THR A 48 -11.02 1.33 -10.62
N ILE A 49 -11.53 0.82 -9.50
CA ILE A 49 -10.97 1.02 -8.16
C ILE A 49 -9.63 0.26 -8.06
N ARG A 50 -8.62 0.93 -7.53
CA ARG A 50 -7.33 0.33 -7.18
C ARG A 50 -6.92 0.69 -5.76
N VAL A 51 -6.18 -0.23 -5.14
CA VAL A 51 -5.68 -0.13 -3.77
C VAL A 51 -4.18 0.13 -3.84
N GLY A 52 -3.72 1.23 -3.24
CA GLY A 52 -2.31 1.64 -3.26
C GLY A 52 -1.63 1.42 -1.92
N ILE A 53 -0.53 0.69 -1.89
CA ILE A 53 0.34 0.59 -0.71
C ILE A 53 1.47 1.59 -0.88
N ILE A 54 1.54 2.59 0.00
CA ILE A 54 2.55 3.64 -0.05
C ILE A 54 3.84 3.15 0.59
N PHE A 55 4.97 3.42 -0.06
CA PHE A 55 6.31 3.19 0.47
C PHE A 55 7.11 4.48 0.46
N HIS A 56 7.68 4.84 1.60
CA HIS A 56 8.59 5.97 1.75
C HIS A 56 10.03 5.47 1.80
N HIS A 57 10.86 5.94 0.88
CA HIS A 57 12.29 5.71 0.93
C HIS A 57 12.95 6.69 1.92
N VAL A 58 14.04 6.25 2.55
CA VAL A 58 14.84 7.09 3.47
C VAL A 58 15.40 8.37 2.86
N ASN A 59 15.44 8.48 1.52
CA ASN A 59 15.89 9.69 0.80
C ASN A 59 14.75 10.65 0.45
N GLY A 60 13.50 10.36 0.85
CA GLY A 60 12.32 11.18 0.54
C GLY A 60 11.54 10.77 -0.70
N ASN A 61 11.99 9.76 -1.46
CA ASN A 61 11.20 9.23 -2.58
C ASN A 61 9.97 8.47 -2.07
N ILE A 62 8.86 8.58 -2.80
CA ILE A 62 7.62 7.85 -2.53
C ILE A 62 7.36 6.90 -3.70
N SER A 63 7.03 5.65 -3.40
CA SER A 63 6.51 4.67 -4.36
C SER A 63 5.11 4.23 -3.94
N VAL A 64 4.28 3.84 -4.89
CA VAL A 64 2.97 3.27 -4.61
C VAL A 64 2.83 1.97 -5.38
N ASP A 65 2.63 0.88 -4.65
CA ASP A 65 2.31 -0.41 -5.24
C ASP A 65 0.80 -0.52 -5.42
N TRP A 66 0.36 -0.43 -6.67
CA TRP A 66 -1.04 -0.54 -7.02
C TRP A 66 -1.49 -2.00 -7.11
N HIS A 67 -2.71 -2.25 -6.68
CA HIS A 67 -3.37 -3.54 -6.72
C HIS A 67 -4.81 -3.38 -7.23
N HIS A 68 -5.37 -4.41 -7.88
CA HIS A 68 -6.82 -4.46 -8.10
C HIS A 68 -7.54 -4.50 -6.75
N LEU A 69 -8.78 -3.99 -6.71
CA LEU A 69 -9.65 -4.10 -5.54
C LEU A 69 -9.76 -5.54 -5.02
N THR A 70 -9.91 -6.51 -5.92
CA THR A 70 -10.08 -7.94 -5.60
C THR A 70 -8.79 -8.66 -5.25
N CYS A 71 -7.63 -8.02 -5.42
CA CYS A 71 -6.33 -8.59 -5.09
C CYS A 71 -5.78 -8.10 -3.74
N CYS A 72 -6.54 -7.32 -2.97
CA CYS A 72 -6.11 -6.84 -1.66
C CYS A 72 -6.40 -7.86 -0.54
N GLU A 73 -5.55 -7.88 0.49
CA GLU A 73 -5.66 -8.84 1.60
C GLU A 73 -6.68 -8.42 2.68
N THR A 74 -6.97 -7.12 2.81
CA THR A 74 -7.76 -6.56 3.93
C THR A 74 -8.90 -5.66 3.43
N PRO A 75 -9.94 -6.22 2.78
CA PRO A 75 -11.02 -5.44 2.19
C PRO A 75 -11.87 -4.70 3.23
N ALA A 76 -12.04 -5.25 4.44
CA ALA A 76 -12.92 -4.71 5.47
C ALA A 76 -12.54 -3.30 5.97
N THR A 77 -11.27 -2.92 5.90
CA THR A 77 -10.79 -1.61 6.39
C THR A 77 -10.84 -0.52 5.32
N LEU A 78 -11.12 -0.87 4.05
CA LEU A 78 -11.10 0.07 2.93
C LEU A 78 -12.09 1.25 3.05
N PRO A 79 -13.25 1.15 3.71
CA PRO A 79 -14.12 2.32 3.93
C PRO A 79 -13.52 3.40 4.84
N GLU A 80 -12.45 3.10 5.57
CA GLU A 80 -11.83 4.00 6.57
C GLU A 80 -10.52 4.63 6.08
N VAL A 81 -10.05 4.29 4.86
CA VAL A 81 -8.76 4.78 4.35
C VAL A 81 -8.88 6.00 3.45
N GLU A 82 -7.76 6.72 3.30
CA GLU A 82 -7.67 7.89 2.42
C GLU A 82 -8.09 7.55 0.99
N GLY A 83 -8.89 8.45 0.39
CA GLY A 83 -9.38 8.31 -0.97
C GLY A 83 -10.73 7.62 -1.09
N TYR A 84 -11.25 7.01 -0.03
CA TYR A 84 -12.62 6.47 -0.01
C TYR A 84 -13.66 7.56 -0.26
N GLU A 85 -13.51 8.72 0.38
CA GLU A 85 -14.37 9.87 0.25
C GLU A 85 -14.39 10.47 -1.17
N LEU A 86 -13.34 10.21 -1.95
CA LEU A 86 -13.20 10.66 -3.35
C LEU A 86 -13.84 9.71 -4.35
N LEU A 87 -14.28 8.53 -3.92
CA LEU A 87 -15.00 7.59 -4.77
C LEU A 87 -16.43 8.10 -5.06
N GLY A 88 -16.90 7.87 -6.29
CA GLY A 88 -18.30 8.08 -6.64
C GLY A 88 -19.21 7.07 -5.93
N GLU A 89 -20.51 7.36 -5.86
CA GLU A 89 -21.47 6.47 -5.19
C GLU A 89 -21.50 5.07 -5.81
N GLN A 90 -21.43 4.98 -7.14
CA GLN A 90 -21.34 3.70 -7.84
C GLN A 90 -20.08 2.91 -7.47
N ASP A 91 -18.94 3.57 -7.32
CA ASP A 91 -17.68 2.92 -6.91
C ASP A 91 -17.75 2.45 -5.46
N LYS A 92 -18.38 3.24 -4.57
CA LYS A 92 -18.62 2.82 -3.18
C LYS A 92 -19.52 1.58 -3.13
N GLU A 93 -20.58 1.53 -3.92
CA GLU A 93 -21.44 0.34 -4.03
C GLU A 93 -20.66 -0.89 -4.49
N VAL A 94 -19.81 -0.76 -5.51
CA VAL A 94 -18.93 -1.86 -5.97
C VAL A 94 -17.99 -2.32 -4.86
N LEU A 95 -17.37 -1.39 -4.14
CA LEU A 95 -16.48 -1.69 -3.02
C LEU A 95 -17.21 -2.42 -1.89
N HIS A 96 -18.39 -1.94 -1.48
CA HIS A 96 -19.19 -2.58 -0.42
C HIS A 96 -19.68 -3.96 -0.83
N HIS A 97 -20.09 -4.13 -2.08
CA HIS A 97 -20.48 -5.44 -2.61
C HIS A 97 -19.30 -6.43 -2.55
N TRP A 98 -18.10 -5.99 -2.95
CA TRP A 98 -16.89 -6.83 -2.84
C TRP A 98 -16.57 -7.18 -1.38
N ILE A 99 -16.60 -6.21 -0.47
CA ILE A 99 -16.36 -6.46 0.97
C ILE A 99 -17.34 -7.52 1.49
N GLN A 100 -18.62 -7.38 1.19
CA GLN A 100 -19.66 -8.34 1.61
C GLN A 100 -19.45 -9.74 1.04
N SER A 101 -18.87 -9.87 -0.16
CA SER A 101 -18.57 -11.17 -0.76
C SER A 101 -17.35 -11.88 -0.15
N CYS A 102 -16.53 -11.16 0.64
CA CYS A 102 -15.36 -11.72 1.32
C CYS A 102 -15.68 -12.30 2.71
N VAL A 103 -16.87 -12.02 3.25
CA VAL A 103 -17.33 -12.46 4.58
C VAL A 103 -18.19 -13.71 4.45
#